data_AF-A0A563CXA4-F1
#
_entry.id   AF-A0A563CXA4-F1
#
_cell.length_a   1.000
_cell.length_b   1.000
_cell.length_c   1.000
_cell.angle_alpha   90.00
_cell.angle_beta   90.00
_cell.angle_gamma   90.00
#
_symmetry.space_group_name_H-M   'P 1'
#
loop_
_entity.id
_entity.type
_entity.pdbx_description
1 polymer ?
#
loop_
_entity_poly.entity_id
_entity_poly.type
_entity_poly.pdbx_seq_one_letter_code
_entity_poly.pdbx_strand_id
1 'polypeptide(L)'
;MSFALIQKVNDEQKKAQVVDVRSGDTVRVHQKIKEGSKERIQMFEGVVIRTDNKGQHTSRITVRKVASGIGVEKSFLLHSPLVEKVEVVRRAKVRRNFLSYLRQRSGKSARLTAVQFDREAVNAIRDEHAEAEAERLKEEKAKAAAEKKAAEDAKQAELDAKAAEVAARHKEV
;
A
#
# COMPACT_ATOMS: atom_id res chain seq x y z
N MET A 1 -20.09 -21.63 -18.47
CA MET A 1 -19.19 -20.87 -19.36
C MET A 1 -18.80 -19.50 -18.78
N SER A 2 -19.70 -18.75 -18.12
CA SER A 2 -19.40 -17.42 -17.55
C SER A 2 -18.43 -17.41 -16.36
N PHE A 3 -18.51 -18.39 -15.45
CA PHE A 3 -17.70 -18.41 -14.22
C PHE A 3 -16.18 -18.56 -14.49
N ALA A 4 -15.80 -19.37 -15.47
CA ALA A 4 -14.40 -19.58 -15.83
C ALA A 4 -13.77 -18.32 -16.42
N LEU A 5 -14.54 -17.53 -17.18
CA LEU A 5 -14.08 -16.26 -17.75
C LEU A 5 -13.83 -15.22 -16.65
N ILE A 6 -14.76 -15.13 -15.68
CA ILE A 6 -14.64 -14.23 -14.53
C ILE A 6 -13.42 -14.60 -13.67
N GLN A 7 -13.14 -15.89 -13.47
CA GLN A 7 -11.97 -16.33 -12.72
C GLN A 7 -10.67 -15.92 -13.40
N LYS A 8 -10.55 -16.07 -14.72
CA LYS A 8 -9.36 -15.62 -15.47
C LYS A 8 -9.07 -14.14 -15.26
N VAL A 9 -10.09 -13.29 -15.41
CA VAL A 9 -9.96 -11.84 -15.18
C VAL A 9 -9.58 -11.54 -13.73
N ASN A 10 -10.14 -12.25 -12.77
CA ASN A 10 -9.80 -12.07 -11.36
C ASN A 10 -8.37 -12.50 -11.03
N ASP A 11 -7.88 -13.57 -11.65
CA ASP A 11 -6.54 -14.10 -11.43
C ASP A 11 -5.47 -13.15 -11.99
N GLU A 12 -5.73 -12.49 -13.11
CA GLU A 12 -4.86 -11.43 -13.66
C GLU A 12 -4.69 -10.24 -12.71
N GLN A 13 -5.70 -9.93 -11.88
CA GLN A 13 -5.68 -8.82 -10.93
C GLN A 13 -5.13 -9.21 -9.55
N LYS A 14 -4.67 -10.45 -9.36
CA LYS A 14 -4.02 -10.89 -8.12
C LYS A 14 -2.55 -10.54 -8.14
N LYS A 15 -2.08 -9.96 -7.03
CA LYS A 15 -0.65 -9.97 -6.68
C LYS A 15 -0.11 -11.41 -6.67
N ALA A 16 1.12 -11.59 -7.13
CA ALA A 16 1.72 -12.92 -7.28
C ALA A 16 1.84 -13.65 -5.95
N GLN A 17 2.19 -12.92 -4.89
CA GLN A 17 2.21 -13.46 -3.53
C GLN A 17 1.65 -12.45 -2.51
N VAL A 18 0.99 -12.98 -1.49
CA VAL A 18 0.46 -12.21 -0.37
C VAL A 18 0.84 -12.86 0.96
N VAL A 19 1.07 -12.04 1.98
CA VAL A 19 1.46 -12.51 3.31
C VAL A 19 0.42 -13.45 3.91
N ASP A 20 0.86 -14.56 4.51
CA ASP A 20 -0.02 -15.48 5.25
C ASP A 20 -0.45 -14.85 6.58
N VAL A 21 -1.43 -13.95 6.48
CA VAL A 21 -2.06 -13.29 7.61
C VAL A 21 -3.17 -14.18 8.17
N ARG A 22 -3.17 -14.35 9.50
CA ARG A 22 -4.19 -15.13 10.21
C ARG A 22 -4.96 -14.25 11.18
N SER A 23 -6.16 -14.71 11.53
CA SER A 23 -6.93 -14.07 12.60
C SER A 23 -6.16 -14.18 13.92
N GLY A 24 -6.09 -13.09 14.67
CA GLY A 24 -5.29 -12.97 15.90
C GLY A 24 -3.89 -12.38 15.69
N ASP A 25 -3.40 -12.34 14.46
CA ASP A 25 -2.13 -11.70 14.14
C ASP A 25 -2.21 -10.19 14.36
N THR A 26 -1.13 -9.58 14.81
CA THR A 26 -0.93 -8.13 14.80
C THR A 26 -0.15 -7.80 13.56
N VAL A 27 -0.75 -6.98 12.70
CA VAL A 27 -0.22 -6.62 11.39
C VAL A 27 -0.04 -5.12 11.30
N ARG A 28 0.96 -4.71 10.52
CA ARG A 28 1.18 -3.33 10.09
C ARG A 28 0.89 -3.26 8.59
N VAL A 29 -0.14 -2.52 8.24
CA VAL A 29 -0.56 -2.33 6.84
C VAL A 29 -0.11 -0.95 6.37
N HIS A 30 0.64 -0.91 5.28
CA HIS A 30 1.06 0.31 4.61
C HIS A 30 0.04 0.62 3.51
N GLN A 31 -0.79 1.62 3.76
CA GLN A 31 -1.83 2.06 2.83
C GLN A 31 -1.42 3.36 2.17
N LYS A 32 -1.45 3.40 0.83
CA LYS A 32 -1.38 4.64 0.07
C LYS A 32 -2.70 5.38 0.18
N ILE A 33 -2.64 6.63 0.62
CA ILE A 33 -3.79 7.54 0.75
C ILE A 33 -3.52 8.77 -0.11
N LYS A 34 -4.54 9.16 -0.89
CA LYS A 34 -4.53 10.37 -1.71
C LYS A 34 -5.32 11.47 -1.00
N GLU A 35 -4.65 12.57 -0.69
CA GLU A 35 -5.24 13.76 -0.07
C GLU A 35 -5.12 14.90 -1.08
N GLY A 36 -6.18 15.08 -1.89
CA GLY A 36 -6.18 16.03 -3.01
C GLY A 36 -5.18 15.64 -4.09
N SER A 37 -4.15 16.47 -4.27
CA SER A 37 -3.07 16.24 -5.24
C SER A 37 -1.87 15.48 -4.68
N LYS A 38 -1.78 15.28 -3.37
CA LYS A 38 -0.64 14.61 -2.72
C LYS A 38 -0.97 13.17 -2.35
N GLU A 39 0.01 12.30 -2.49
CA GLU A 39 -0.05 10.90 -2.05
C GLU A 39 0.88 10.71 -0.86
N ARG A 40 0.43 9.96 0.15
CA ARG A 40 1.26 9.55 1.29
C ARG A 40 0.98 8.11 1.69
N ILE A 41 1.96 7.49 2.33
CA ILE A 41 1.82 6.15 2.89
C ILE A 41 1.44 6.30 4.36
N GLN A 42 0.25 5.83 4.73
CA GLN A 42 -0.19 5.76 6.11
C GLN A 42 -0.09 4.33 6.62
N MET A 43 0.58 4.16 7.76
CA MET A 43 0.67 2.89 8.45
C MET A 43 -0.52 2.69 9.38
N PHE A 44 -1.20 1.54 9.26
CA PHE A 44 -2.25 1.10 10.17
C PHE A 44 -1.83 -0.20 10.84
N GLU A 45 -1.50 -0.12 12.13
CA GLU A 45 -1.08 -1.27 12.93
C GLU A 45 -2.17 -1.69 13.92
N GLY A 46 -2.56 -2.97 13.90
CA GLY A 46 -3.58 -3.48 14.78
C GLY A 46 -3.74 -5.00 14.71
N VAL A 47 -4.71 -5.52 15.46
CA VAL A 47 -5.02 -6.95 15.52
C VAL A 47 -6.00 -7.31 14.41
N VAL A 48 -5.69 -8.36 13.65
CA VAL A 48 -6.58 -8.93 12.66
C VAL A 48 -7.70 -9.67 13.37
N ILE A 49 -8.92 -9.15 13.25
CA ILE A 49 -10.10 -9.76 13.88
C ILE A 49 -10.79 -10.75 12.95
N ARG A 50 -10.59 -10.62 11.64
CA ARG A 50 -11.23 -11.44 10.61
C ARG A 50 -10.36 -11.52 9.37
N THR A 51 -10.33 -12.69 8.78
CA THR A 51 -9.74 -12.97 7.47
C THR A 51 -10.81 -13.62 6.60
N ASP A 52 -11.14 -13.02 5.46
CA ASP A 52 -12.20 -13.50 4.56
C ASP A 52 -11.66 -13.82 3.16
N ASN A 53 -12.33 -14.73 2.46
CA ASN A 53 -12.08 -15.08 1.05
C ASN A 53 -10.61 -15.40 0.74
N LYS A 54 -9.93 -16.17 1.59
CA LYS A 54 -8.53 -16.54 1.40
C LYS A 54 -8.31 -17.20 0.03
N GLY A 55 -7.31 -16.74 -0.72
CA GLY A 55 -6.97 -17.25 -2.06
C GLY A 55 -7.81 -16.69 -3.22
N GLN A 56 -8.86 -15.91 -2.94
CA GLN A 56 -9.64 -15.20 -3.96
C GLN A 56 -9.11 -13.78 -4.18
N HIS A 57 -9.41 -13.18 -5.34
CA HIS A 57 -9.02 -11.79 -5.63
C HIS A 57 -9.61 -10.80 -4.59
N THR A 58 -10.78 -11.12 -4.03
CA THR A 58 -11.43 -10.33 -2.98
C THR A 58 -10.94 -10.66 -1.56
N SER A 59 -9.81 -11.37 -1.42
CA SER A 59 -9.25 -11.72 -0.12
C SER A 59 -8.99 -10.47 0.71
N ARG A 60 -9.51 -10.46 1.94
CA ARG A 60 -9.49 -9.27 2.79
C ARG A 60 -9.26 -9.59 4.25
N ILE A 61 -8.59 -8.67 4.91
CA ILE A 61 -8.32 -8.72 6.34
C ILE A 61 -8.99 -7.52 7.02
N THR A 62 -9.62 -7.75 8.17
CA THR A 62 -10.17 -6.67 8.99
C THR A 62 -9.26 -6.48 10.20
N VAL A 63 -8.63 -5.31 10.28
CA VAL A 63 -7.68 -4.94 11.32
C VAL A 63 -8.34 -3.97 12.29
N ARG A 64 -8.26 -4.27 13.58
CA ARG A 64 -8.79 -3.46 14.69
C ARG A 64 -7.64 -2.85 15.47
N LYS A 65 -7.73 -1.54 15.72
CA LYS A 65 -6.84 -0.77 16.60
C LYS A 65 -7.69 0.11 17.51
N VAL A 66 -7.28 0.30 18.76
CA VAL A 66 -7.79 1.40 19.57
C VAL A 66 -6.85 2.59 19.36
N ALA A 67 -7.36 3.67 18.79
CA ALA A 67 -6.61 4.90 18.55
C ALA A 67 -7.31 6.03 19.32
N SER A 68 -6.56 6.74 20.17
CA SER A 68 -7.09 7.85 20.96
C SER A 68 -8.37 7.52 21.74
N GLY A 69 -8.42 6.31 22.34
CA GLY A 69 -9.58 5.83 23.10
C GLY A 69 -10.74 5.29 22.25
N ILE A 70 -10.71 5.46 20.93
CA ILE A 70 -11.77 5.02 20.02
C ILE A 70 -11.34 3.74 19.29
N GLY A 71 -12.22 2.74 19.25
CA GLY A 71 -12.00 1.52 18.49
C GLY A 71 -12.20 1.75 17.00
N VAL A 72 -11.13 1.69 16.23
CA VAL A 72 -11.13 1.82 14.77
C VAL A 72 -10.93 0.46 14.13
N GLU A 73 -11.82 0.10 13.21
CA GLU A 73 -11.70 -1.10 12.37
C GLU A 73 -11.56 -0.68 10.91
N LYS A 74 -10.53 -1.19 10.23
CA LYS A 74 -10.35 -1.01 8.78
C LYS A 74 -10.27 -2.36 8.11
N SER A 75 -10.98 -2.51 6.99
CA SER A 75 -10.85 -3.69 6.13
C SER A 75 -9.94 -3.37 4.95
N PHE A 76 -8.96 -4.22 4.71
CA PHE A 76 -7.99 -4.10 3.63
C PHE A 76 -8.11 -5.28 2.69
N LEU A 77 -8.23 -5.01 1.40
CA LEU A 77 -8.11 -6.03 0.35
C LEU A 77 -6.62 -6.30 0.13
N LEU A 78 -6.19 -7.57 0.21
CA LEU A 78 -4.77 -7.93 0.11
C LEU A 78 -4.20 -7.63 -1.29
N HIS A 79 -5.00 -7.85 -2.32
CA HIS A 79 -4.63 -7.61 -3.71
C HIS A 79 -4.89 -6.17 -4.18
N SER A 80 -5.35 -5.25 -3.31
CA SER A 80 -5.57 -3.87 -3.73
C SER A 80 -4.25 -3.14 -4.01
N PRO A 81 -4.19 -2.30 -5.06
CA PRO A 81 -3.02 -1.46 -5.34
C PRO A 81 -2.81 -0.35 -4.31
N LEU A 82 -3.85 -0.03 -3.51
CA LEU A 82 -3.73 0.94 -2.42
C LEU A 82 -2.99 0.36 -1.20
N VAL A 83 -2.86 -0.96 -1.12
CA VAL A 83 -2.08 -1.63 -0.07
C VAL A 83 -0.70 -1.92 -0.64
N GLU A 84 0.30 -1.20 -0.15
CA GLU A 84 1.67 -1.33 -0.63
C GLU A 84 2.38 -2.51 0.02
N LYS A 85 2.27 -2.63 1.35
CA LYS A 85 2.91 -3.68 2.12
C LYS A 85 2.06 -4.09 3.31
N VAL A 86 2.07 -5.38 3.63
CA VAL A 86 1.51 -5.90 4.88
C VAL A 86 2.63 -6.63 5.61
N GLU A 87 2.86 -6.29 6.87
CA GLU A 87 3.87 -6.94 7.70
C GLU A 87 3.20 -7.58 8.92
N VAL A 88 3.51 -8.86 9.18
CA VAL A 88 3.09 -9.55 10.41
C VAL A 88 4.11 -9.24 11.49
N VAL A 89 3.69 -8.45 12.48
CA VAL A 89 4.53 -8.04 13.62
C VAL A 89 4.52 -9.14 14.68
N ARG A 90 3.34 -9.69 15.00
CA ARG A 90 3.18 -10.66 16.08
C ARG A 90 2.08 -11.65 15.76
N ARG A 91 2.35 -12.94 15.94
CA ARG A 91 1.34 -13.99 15.87
C ARG A 91 0.76 -14.31 17.24
N ALA A 92 -0.55 -14.54 17.30
CA ALA A 92 -1.22 -14.86 18.56
C ALA A 92 -2.06 -16.15 18.43
N LYS A 93 -2.15 -16.91 19.52
CA LYS A 93 -2.99 -18.10 19.58
C LYS A 93 -4.43 -17.67 19.78
N VAL A 94 -5.27 -18.03 18.83
CA VAL A 94 -6.72 -17.83 18.91
C VAL A 94 -7.45 -19.13 18.59
N ARG A 95 -8.67 -19.25 19.11
CA ARG A 95 -9.51 -20.45 18.92
C ARG A 95 -10.64 -20.23 17.90
N ARG A 96 -10.82 -18.99 17.40
CA ARG A 96 -11.93 -18.60 16.51
C ARG A 96 -11.37 -17.84 15.31
N ASN A 97 -11.99 -18.01 14.15
CA ASN A 97 -11.65 -17.28 12.92
C ASN A 97 -12.22 -15.86 12.90
N PHE A 98 -13.27 -15.58 13.68
CA PHE A 98 -13.81 -14.23 13.84
C PHE A 98 -13.77 -13.81 15.31
N LEU A 99 -12.96 -12.79 15.60
CA LEU A 99 -12.65 -12.31 16.94
C LEU A 99 -13.51 -11.11 17.34
N SER A 100 -14.81 -11.15 17.03
CA SER A 100 -15.76 -10.07 17.34
C SER A 100 -15.81 -9.72 18.83
N TYR A 101 -15.51 -10.68 19.70
CA TYR A 101 -15.44 -10.47 21.15
C TYR A 101 -14.38 -9.43 21.57
N LEU A 102 -13.35 -9.18 20.75
CA LEU A 102 -12.35 -8.15 21.02
C LEU A 102 -12.92 -6.73 20.92
N ARG A 103 -14.16 -6.57 20.43
CA ARG A 103 -14.86 -5.28 20.41
C ARG A 103 -15.29 -4.81 21.80
N GLN A 104 -15.68 -5.76 22.64
CA GLN A 104 -16.20 -5.52 23.99
C GLN A 104 -15.12 -5.62 25.06
N ARG A 105 -13.92 -6.10 24.69
CA ARG A 105 -12.81 -6.29 25.63
C ARG A 105 -11.80 -5.14 25.54
N SER A 106 -11.25 -4.76 26.69
CA SER A 106 -10.18 -3.76 26.80
C SER A 106 -9.12 -4.19 27.81
N GLY A 107 -7.95 -3.53 27.76
CA GLY A 107 -6.84 -3.79 28.68
C GLY A 107 -6.36 -5.24 28.69
N LYS A 108 -6.20 -5.81 29.88
CA LYS A 108 -5.69 -7.18 30.09
C LYS A 108 -6.56 -8.24 29.40
N SER A 109 -7.88 -8.04 29.38
CA SER A 109 -8.84 -9.00 28.79
C SER A 109 -8.76 -9.12 27.27
N ALA A 110 -8.24 -8.07 26.60
CA ALA A 110 -8.06 -8.03 25.15
C ALA A 110 -6.70 -8.59 24.70
N ARG A 111 -5.77 -8.84 25.65
CA ARG A 111 -4.43 -9.33 25.35
C ARG A 111 -4.49 -10.80 24.90
N LEU A 112 -4.04 -11.06 23.69
CA LEU A 112 -3.93 -12.41 23.15
C LEU A 112 -2.57 -13.02 23.45
N THR A 113 -2.55 -14.32 23.78
CA THR A 113 -1.31 -15.08 24.01
C THR A 113 -0.45 -15.11 22.76
N ALA A 114 0.79 -14.63 22.84
CA ALA A 114 1.72 -14.66 21.73
C ALA A 114 2.21 -16.10 21.47
N VAL A 115 2.51 -16.40 20.21
CA VAL A 115 3.12 -17.66 19.79
C VAL A 115 4.43 -17.33 19.09
N GLN A 116 5.46 -18.15 19.29
CA GLN A 116 6.67 -18.04 18.50
C GLN A 116 6.35 -18.39 17.05
N PHE A 117 6.78 -17.52 16.15
CA PHE A 117 6.67 -17.73 14.71
C PHE A 117 7.90 -17.11 14.07
N ASP A 118 8.32 -17.69 12.95
CA ASP A 118 9.36 -17.10 12.14
C ASP A 118 8.81 -15.86 11.42
N ARG A 119 9.27 -14.69 11.86
CA ARG A 119 8.85 -13.41 11.30
C ARG A 119 9.44 -13.20 9.90
N GLU A 120 10.66 -13.66 9.67
CA GLU A 120 11.35 -13.48 8.40
C GLU A 120 10.71 -14.36 7.35
N ALA A 121 10.50 -15.64 7.63
CA ALA A 121 9.83 -16.54 6.68
C ALA A 121 8.41 -16.07 6.29
N VAL A 122 7.66 -15.45 7.19
CA VAL A 122 6.30 -14.96 6.90
C VAL A 122 6.31 -13.65 6.13
N ASN A 123 7.27 -12.77 6.37
CA ASN A 123 7.30 -11.43 5.76
C ASN A 123 8.24 -11.32 4.55
N ALA A 124 9.14 -12.28 4.34
CA ALA A 124 10.05 -12.35 3.19
C ALA A 124 9.32 -12.85 1.94
N ILE A 125 8.25 -12.15 1.57
CA ILE A 125 7.57 -12.36 0.30
C ILE A 125 8.19 -11.38 -0.69
N ARG A 126 9.00 -11.94 -1.58
CA ARG A 126 9.58 -11.24 -2.71
C ARG A 126 8.59 -11.37 -3.86
N ASP A 127 7.88 -10.28 -4.14
CA ASP A 127 7.00 -10.21 -5.31
C ASP A 127 7.84 -9.67 -6.48
N GLU A 128 8.49 -10.57 -7.21
CA GLU A 128 9.36 -10.25 -8.36
C GLU A 128 8.61 -9.44 -9.43
N HIS A 129 7.29 -9.66 -9.56
CA HIS A 129 6.44 -8.88 -10.45
C HIS A 129 6.24 -7.45 -9.97
N ALA A 130 6.05 -7.24 -8.66
CA ALA A 130 5.94 -5.90 -8.09
C ALA A 130 7.27 -5.14 -8.17
N GLU A 131 8.41 -5.82 -8.01
CA GLU A 131 9.75 -5.26 -8.23
C GLU A 131 9.90 -4.82 -9.69
N ALA A 132 9.55 -5.68 -10.66
CA ALA A 132 9.62 -5.37 -12.10
C ALA A 132 8.62 -4.29 -12.57
N GLU A 133 7.41 -4.23 -12.01
CA GLU A 133 6.47 -3.14 -12.26
C GLU A 133 6.94 -1.83 -11.63
N ALA A 134 7.48 -1.85 -10.42
CA ALA A 134 8.03 -0.68 -9.77
C ALA A 134 9.24 -0.13 -10.53
N GLU A 135 10.07 -0.98 -11.12
CA GLU A 135 11.18 -0.59 -12.00
C GLU A 135 10.67 0.04 -13.29
N ARG A 136 9.71 -0.58 -13.99
CA ARG A 136 9.07 0.01 -15.18
C ARG A 136 8.45 1.37 -14.89
N LEU A 137 7.73 1.51 -13.77
CA LEU A 137 7.12 2.77 -13.35
C LEU A 137 8.16 3.83 -12.93
N LYS A 138 9.31 3.42 -12.38
CA LYS A 138 10.44 4.31 -12.10
C LYS A 138 11.10 4.79 -13.38
N GLU A 139 11.28 3.91 -14.37
CA GLU A 139 11.82 4.26 -15.68
C GLU A 139 10.89 5.20 -16.45
N GLU A 140 9.58 4.93 -16.47
CA GLU A 140 8.58 5.81 -17.08
C GLU A 140 8.53 7.18 -16.40
N LYS A 141 8.57 7.21 -15.06
CA LYS A 141 8.64 8.46 -14.30
C LYS A 141 9.95 9.21 -14.53
N ALA A 142 11.08 8.50 -14.68
CA ALA A 142 12.37 9.11 -14.98
C ALA A 142 12.40 9.70 -16.40
N LYS A 143 11.84 8.99 -17.39
CA LYS A 143 11.67 9.47 -18.77
C LYS A 143 10.75 10.70 -18.82
N ALA A 144 9.59 10.64 -18.15
CA ALA A 144 8.67 11.78 -18.08
C ALA A 144 9.26 12.99 -17.32
N ALA A 145 10.10 12.76 -16.30
CA ALA A 145 10.81 13.83 -15.61
C ALA A 145 11.93 14.44 -16.47
N ALA A 146 12.63 13.63 -17.27
CA ALA A 146 13.64 14.08 -18.21
C ALA A 146 13.02 14.91 -19.36
N GLU A 147 11.90 14.48 -19.93
CA GLU A 147 11.16 15.24 -20.94
C GLU A 147 10.63 16.57 -20.39
N LYS A 148 10.10 16.58 -19.17
CA LYS A 148 9.67 17.84 -18.51
C LYS A 148 10.82 18.80 -18.27
N LYS A 149 11.97 18.30 -17.79
CA LYS A 149 13.19 19.13 -17.65
C LYS A 149 13.65 19.69 -18.98
N ALA A 150 13.74 18.85 -20.02
CA ALA A 150 14.13 19.31 -21.36
C ALA A 150 13.17 20.38 -21.93
N ALA A 151 11.87 20.25 -21.66
CA ALA A 151 10.88 21.24 -22.05
C ALA A 151 10.96 22.55 -21.23
N GLU A 152 11.28 22.47 -19.93
CA GLU A 152 11.53 23.64 -19.08
C GLU A 152 12.83 24.34 -19.47
N ASP A 153 13.92 23.60 -19.70
CA ASP A 153 15.22 24.13 -20.12
C ASP A 153 15.13 24.80 -21.50
N ALA A 154 14.36 24.23 -22.43
CA ALA A 154 14.10 24.84 -23.75
C ALA A 154 13.28 26.14 -23.64
N LYS A 155 12.27 26.17 -22.78
CA LYS A 155 11.49 27.39 -22.51
C LYS A 155 12.32 28.46 -21.80
N GLN A 156 13.18 28.05 -20.87
CA GLN A 156 14.07 28.95 -20.16
C GLN A 156 15.09 29.56 -21.11
N ALA A 157 15.70 28.76 -22.00
CA ALA A 157 16.60 29.26 -23.03
C ALA A 157 15.92 30.25 -24.01
N GLU A 158 14.65 30.02 -24.37
CA GLU A 158 13.88 30.94 -25.21
C GLU A 158 13.56 32.26 -24.48
N LEU A 159 13.25 32.20 -23.19
CA LEU A 159 13.02 33.37 -22.34
C LEU A 159 14.30 34.17 -22.10
N ASP A 160 15.43 33.49 -21.88
CA ASP A 160 16.74 34.12 -21.69
C ASP A 160 17.22 34.77 -23.00
N ALA A 161 16.95 34.16 -24.16
CA ALA A 161 17.22 34.77 -25.47
C ALA A 161 16.36 36.02 -25.70
N LYS A 162 15.07 35.98 -25.38
CA LYS A 162 14.17 37.14 -25.46
C LYS A 162 14.57 38.24 -24.47
N ALA A 163 15.00 37.89 -23.26
CA ALA A 163 15.48 38.84 -22.27
C ALA A 163 16.80 39.51 -22.70
N ALA A 164 17.72 38.77 -23.33
CA ALA A 164 18.95 39.30 -23.89
C ALA A 164 18.69 40.27 -25.06
N GLU A 165 17.72 39.96 -25.93
CA GLU A 165 17.30 40.84 -27.02
C GLU A 165 16.70 42.16 -26.52
N VAL A 166 15.84 42.09 -25.48
CA VAL A 166 15.25 43.28 -24.85
C VAL A 166 16.31 44.14 -24.15
N ALA A 167 17.28 43.50 -23.46
CA ALA A 167 18.38 44.21 -22.80
C ALA A 167 19.35 44.87 -23.79
N ALA A 168 19.55 44.27 -24.97
CA ALA A 168 20.33 44.88 -26.05
C ALA A 168 19.62 46.12 -26.60
N ARG A 169 18.30 46.05 -26.84
CA ARG A 169 17.48 47.21 -27.26
C ARG A 169 17.48 48.37 -26.26
N HIS A 170 17.52 48.07 -24.95
CA HIS A 170 17.55 49.11 -23.91
C HIS A 170 18.92 49.78 -23.76
N LYS A 171 20.01 49.20 -24.29
CA LYS A 171 21.35 49.83 -24.28
C LYS A 171 21.60 50.77 -25.47
N GLU A 172 20.73 50.73 -26.47
CA GLU A 172 20.82 51.57 -27.69
C GLU A 172 19.94 52.83 -27.62
N VAL A 173 19.26 53.08 -26.49
CA VAL A 173 18.51 54.31 -26.17
C VAL A 173 19.22 55.05 -25.05
#